data_AF-A0A954Y5G5-F1
#
_entry.id   AF-A0A954Y5G5-F1
#
_cell.length_a   1.000
_cell.length_b   1.000
_cell.length_c   1.000
_cell.angle_alpha   90.00
_cell.angle_beta   90.00
_cell.angle_gamma   90.00
#
_symmetry.space_group_name_H-M   'P 1'
#
loop_
_entity.id
_entity.type
_entity.pdbx_description
1 polymer ?
#
loop_
_entity_poly.entity_id
_entity_poly.type
_entity_poly.pdbx_seq_one_letter_code
_entity_poly.pdbx_strand_id
1 'polypeptide(L)'
;MPRFRFVCAALTLILLAAPLQAAESTGASTDAYGTTVSKAIVFLTNAQAEDGSWSGYTGPAVTSMATAALLRHGRTPSDPVVSKAIDFILKHAQDDGGIYLKGSNHRNYETCLSVMALSAANADGRHDKVLASAERFLKKLQWDSDEGQDQSSMSYGGAGYGSHSRPDLSNTSFLVDALKQLGAGPEDEAMQKALVFVSRCQNLETEHNPSPHAAQVNDGGFYYTVAAGGSSQAGETDAGGLRSYGSMT
;
A
#
# COMPACT_ATOMS: atom_id res chain seq x y z
N MET A 1 4.70 84.10 28.91
CA MET A 1 3.94 82.97 28.34
C MET A 1 4.59 82.59 27.01
N PRO A 2 5.17 81.38 26.87
CA PRO A 2 6.12 81.07 25.81
C PRO A 2 5.45 80.51 24.55
N ARG A 3 6.01 80.89 23.39
CA ARG A 3 5.69 80.39 22.06
C ARG A 3 6.28 78.98 21.89
N PHE A 4 5.46 77.97 21.65
CA PHE A 4 5.92 76.64 21.21
C PHE A 4 5.48 76.38 19.78
N ARG A 5 6.47 76.26 18.90
CA ARG A 5 6.36 75.82 17.51
C ARG A 5 6.19 74.30 17.50
N PHE A 6 5.15 73.80 16.84
CA PHE A 6 5.02 72.38 16.54
C PHE A 6 6.06 72.00 15.48
N VAL A 7 7.00 71.13 15.86
CA VAL A 7 7.93 70.46 14.94
C VAL A 7 7.29 69.13 14.57
N CYS A 8 6.96 68.94 13.29
CA CYS A 8 6.64 67.64 12.72
C CYS A 8 7.93 66.80 12.68
N ALA A 9 8.07 65.86 13.61
CA ALA A 9 9.07 64.80 13.52
C ALA A 9 8.49 63.65 12.68
N ALA A 10 9.05 63.45 11.48
CA ALA A 10 8.79 62.27 10.67
C ALA A 10 9.41 61.05 11.36
N LEU A 11 8.59 60.09 11.78
CA LEU A 11 9.03 58.78 12.24
C LEU A 11 9.34 57.91 11.02
N THR A 12 10.62 57.82 10.67
CA THR A 12 11.11 56.85 9.68
C THR A 12 11.09 55.47 10.32
N LEU A 13 10.12 54.64 9.95
CA LEU A 13 10.03 53.24 10.37
C LEU A 13 11.15 52.45 9.65
N ILE A 14 12.24 52.13 10.34
CA ILE A 14 13.25 51.20 9.85
C ILE A 14 12.68 49.79 10.03
N LEU A 15 12.08 49.24 8.98
CA LEU A 15 11.75 47.82 8.89
C LEU A 15 13.06 47.04 8.79
N LEU A 16 13.51 46.46 9.91
CA LEU A 16 14.48 45.38 9.90
C LEU A 16 13.84 44.17 9.19
N ALA A 17 14.16 44.00 7.92
CA ALA A 17 13.91 42.74 7.22
C ALA A 17 14.82 41.68 7.86
N ALA A 18 14.27 40.89 8.79
CA ALA A 18 14.88 39.62 9.16
C ALA A 18 14.95 38.76 7.89
N PRO A 19 16.11 38.16 7.54
CA PRO A 19 16.14 37.25 6.42
C PRO A 19 15.21 36.08 6.76
N LEU A 20 14.18 35.88 5.93
CA LEU A 20 13.48 34.60 5.88
C LEU A 20 14.54 33.56 5.58
N GLN A 21 14.92 32.79 6.59
CA GLN A 21 15.68 31.57 6.38
C GLN A 21 14.71 30.63 5.68
N ALA A 22 14.80 30.61 4.35
CA ALA A 22 14.17 29.59 3.54
C ALA A 22 14.60 28.26 4.14
N ALA A 23 13.63 27.46 4.59
CA ALA A 23 13.89 26.09 4.99
C ALA A 23 14.58 25.42 3.80
N GLU A 24 15.87 25.09 3.94
CA GLU A 24 16.56 24.26 2.98
C GLU A 24 15.73 22.98 2.86
N SER A 25 15.17 22.74 1.68
CA SER A 25 14.53 21.47 1.39
C SER A 25 15.57 20.40 1.68
N THR A 26 15.30 19.51 2.63
CA THR A 26 16.09 18.29 2.86
C THR A 26 15.84 17.33 1.70
N GLY A 27 16.11 17.76 0.47
CA GLY A 27 16.31 16.87 -0.64
C GLY A 27 17.62 16.18 -0.35
N ALA A 28 17.56 14.94 0.13
CA ALA A 28 18.72 14.06 0.08
C ALA A 28 19.35 14.22 -1.30
N SER A 29 20.64 14.57 -1.36
CA SER A 29 21.28 14.75 -2.66
C SER A 29 21.06 13.48 -3.49
N THR A 30 20.82 13.64 -4.79
CA THR A 30 20.62 12.50 -5.71
C THR A 30 21.72 11.43 -5.56
N ASP A 31 22.92 11.85 -5.15
CA ASP A 31 24.07 11.01 -4.81
C ASP A 31 23.86 10.13 -3.56
N ALA A 32 23.26 10.67 -2.49
CA ALA A 32 22.94 9.90 -1.28
C ALA A 32 21.85 8.85 -1.51
N TYR A 33 20.82 9.20 -2.31
CA TYR A 33 19.77 8.26 -2.71
C TYR A 33 20.35 7.13 -3.57
N GLY A 34 21.08 7.46 -4.64
CA GLY A 34 21.69 6.48 -5.53
C GLY A 34 22.66 5.56 -4.81
N THR A 35 23.47 6.10 -3.89
CA THR A 35 24.37 5.32 -3.04
C THR A 35 23.61 4.35 -2.14
N THR A 36 22.51 4.80 -1.53
CA THR A 36 21.66 3.97 -0.66
C THR A 36 21.02 2.83 -1.45
N VAL A 37 20.41 3.12 -2.60
CA VAL A 37 19.82 2.11 -3.49
C VAL A 37 20.88 1.10 -3.94
N SER A 38 22.06 1.56 -4.34
CA SER A 38 23.15 0.68 -4.77
C SER A 38 23.58 -0.28 -3.66
N LYS A 39 23.73 0.21 -2.43
CA LYS A 39 24.03 -0.63 -1.26
C LYS A 39 22.92 -1.65 -0.98
N ALA A 40 21.66 -1.26 -1.12
CA ALA A 40 20.52 -2.17 -0.94
C ALA A 40 20.48 -3.27 -2.00
N ILE A 41 20.74 -2.94 -3.28
CA ILE A 41 20.84 -3.93 -4.36
C ILE A 41 21.95 -4.93 -4.08
N VAL A 42 23.13 -4.46 -3.65
CA VAL A 42 24.26 -5.34 -3.28
C VAL A 42 23.89 -6.24 -2.12
N PHE A 43 23.23 -5.69 -1.09
CA PHE A 43 22.76 -6.48 0.05
C PHE A 43 21.79 -7.59 -0.39
N LEU A 44 20.75 -7.26 -1.16
CA LEU A 44 19.78 -8.25 -1.65
C LEU A 44 20.47 -9.33 -2.49
N THR A 45 21.36 -8.93 -3.40
CA THR A 45 22.16 -9.85 -4.24
C THR A 45 22.93 -10.86 -3.39
N ASN A 46 23.60 -10.40 -2.34
CA ASN A 46 24.42 -11.26 -1.48
C ASN A 46 23.60 -12.09 -0.47
N ALA A 47 22.38 -11.65 -0.16
CA ALA A 47 21.51 -12.31 0.82
C ALA A 47 20.59 -13.37 0.20
N GLN A 48 20.54 -13.50 -1.13
CA GLN A 48 19.70 -14.48 -1.81
C GLN A 48 20.18 -15.90 -1.48
N ALA A 49 19.24 -16.78 -1.11
CA ALA A 49 19.52 -18.19 -0.89
C ALA A 49 19.81 -18.92 -2.22
N GLU A 50 20.40 -20.12 -2.14
CA GLU A 50 20.76 -20.91 -3.33
C GLU A 50 19.56 -21.23 -4.23
N ASP A 51 18.37 -21.38 -3.63
CA ASP A 51 17.10 -21.66 -4.32
C ASP A 51 16.45 -20.42 -4.98
N GLY A 52 17.07 -19.25 -4.85
CA GLY A 52 16.59 -17.98 -5.40
C GLY A 52 15.73 -17.15 -4.46
N SER A 53 15.45 -17.63 -3.25
CA SER A 53 14.54 -16.97 -2.31
C SER A 53 15.22 -15.95 -1.39
N TRP A 54 14.40 -15.06 -0.84
CA TRP A 54 14.66 -14.39 0.44
C TRP A 54 13.59 -14.85 1.42
N SER A 55 14.01 -15.45 2.54
CA SER A 55 13.12 -16.04 3.54
C SER A 55 12.14 -17.08 2.97
N GLY A 56 12.58 -17.95 2.05
CA GLY A 56 11.69 -18.87 1.33
C GLY A 56 10.81 -19.79 2.17
N TYR A 57 11.16 -20.04 3.44
CA TYR A 57 10.33 -20.79 4.38
C TYR A 57 8.99 -20.10 4.71
N THR A 58 8.84 -18.81 4.42
CA THR A 58 7.59 -18.05 4.61
C THR A 58 6.72 -17.97 3.35
N GLY A 59 7.15 -18.57 2.24
CA GLY A 59 6.48 -18.50 0.94
C GLY A 59 7.05 -17.41 0.02
N PRO A 60 6.32 -17.05 -1.05
CA PRO A 60 6.84 -16.20 -2.12
C PRO A 60 6.79 -14.70 -1.81
N ALA A 61 6.12 -14.25 -0.74
CA ALA A 61 5.89 -12.83 -0.47
C ALA A 61 7.18 -11.99 -0.39
N VAL A 62 8.12 -12.37 0.49
CA VAL A 62 9.37 -11.62 0.70
C VAL A 62 10.23 -11.65 -0.57
N THR A 63 10.33 -12.82 -1.20
CA THR A 63 11.04 -12.98 -2.48
C THR A 63 10.44 -12.08 -3.57
N SER A 64 9.11 -12.00 -3.66
CA SER A 64 8.42 -11.17 -4.64
C SER A 64 8.67 -9.69 -4.41
N MET A 65 8.64 -9.23 -3.17
CA MET A 65 8.94 -7.84 -2.83
C MET A 65 10.38 -7.46 -3.19
N ALA A 66 11.37 -8.30 -2.85
CA ALA A 66 12.76 -8.10 -3.23
C ALA A 66 12.94 -8.09 -4.75
N THR A 67 12.29 -9.02 -5.46
CA THR A 67 12.34 -9.14 -6.92
C THR A 67 11.76 -7.89 -7.60
N ALA A 68 10.58 -7.44 -7.17
CA ALA A 68 9.96 -6.22 -7.70
C ALA A 68 10.82 -4.98 -7.47
N ALA A 69 11.46 -4.87 -6.30
CA ALA A 69 12.40 -3.77 -6.00
C ALA A 69 13.61 -3.80 -6.94
N LEU A 70 14.25 -4.96 -7.13
CA LEU A 70 15.39 -5.10 -8.05
C LEU A 70 15.02 -4.71 -9.49
N LEU A 71 13.87 -5.19 -9.99
CA LEU A 71 13.36 -4.87 -11.32
C LEU A 71 13.11 -3.36 -11.50
N ARG A 72 12.50 -2.70 -10.51
CA ARG A 72 12.22 -1.25 -10.53
C ARG A 72 13.48 -0.39 -10.45
N HIS A 73 14.60 -0.97 -10.01
CA HIS A 73 15.89 -0.28 -9.90
C HIS A 73 16.93 -0.77 -10.92
N GLY A 74 16.46 -1.16 -12.10
CA GLY A 74 17.32 -1.32 -13.29
C GLY A 74 17.88 -2.73 -13.50
N ARG A 75 17.53 -3.70 -12.65
CA ARG A 75 17.77 -5.12 -12.97
C ARG A 75 16.73 -5.60 -13.97
N THR A 76 17.09 -6.57 -14.79
CA THR A 76 16.21 -7.14 -15.82
C THR A 76 15.83 -8.58 -15.46
N PRO A 77 14.77 -9.15 -16.07
CA PRO A 77 14.43 -10.57 -15.89
C PRO A 77 15.55 -11.55 -16.29
N SER A 78 16.51 -11.11 -17.13
CA SER A 78 17.67 -11.92 -17.52
C SER A 78 18.82 -11.89 -16.51
N ASP A 79 18.78 -11.01 -15.51
CA ASP A 79 19.75 -11.03 -14.42
C ASP A 79 19.63 -12.36 -13.65
N PRO A 80 20.72 -13.12 -13.40
CA PRO A 80 20.65 -14.41 -12.72
C PRO A 80 19.98 -14.37 -11.34
N VAL A 81 20.13 -13.27 -10.59
CA VAL A 81 19.49 -13.10 -9.28
C VAL A 81 17.97 -13.00 -9.45
N VAL A 82 17.53 -12.16 -10.38
CA VAL A 82 16.11 -11.93 -10.67
C VAL A 82 15.48 -13.19 -11.27
N SER A 83 16.14 -13.82 -12.23
CA SER A 83 15.65 -15.03 -12.90
C SER A 83 15.40 -16.17 -11.90
N LYS A 84 16.35 -16.45 -11.00
CA LYS A 84 16.17 -17.46 -9.94
C LYS A 84 15.02 -17.12 -8.99
N ALA A 85 14.84 -15.84 -8.67
CA ALA A 85 13.75 -15.42 -7.80
C ALA A 85 12.38 -15.58 -8.48
N ILE A 86 12.28 -15.25 -9.78
CA ILE A 86 11.08 -15.51 -10.59
C ILE A 86 10.78 -17.01 -10.62
N ASP A 87 11.78 -17.87 -10.83
CA ASP A 87 11.60 -19.33 -10.78
C ASP A 87 11.09 -19.80 -9.41
N PHE A 88 11.60 -19.23 -8.31
CA PHE A 88 11.11 -19.52 -6.97
C PHE A 88 9.63 -19.10 -6.79
N ILE A 89 9.26 -17.92 -7.26
CA ILE A 89 7.87 -17.41 -7.19
C ILE A 89 6.93 -18.32 -7.99
N LEU A 90 7.31 -18.69 -9.22
CA LEU A 90 6.48 -19.52 -10.10
C LEU A 90 6.25 -20.94 -9.55
N LYS A 91 7.18 -21.49 -8.76
CA LYS A 91 6.98 -22.78 -8.06
C LYS A 91 5.84 -22.74 -7.04
N HIS A 92 5.40 -21.55 -6.63
CA HIS A 92 4.30 -21.37 -5.68
C HIS A 92 2.94 -21.15 -6.37
N ALA A 93 2.88 -21.17 -7.71
CA ALA A 93 1.60 -21.16 -8.42
C ALA A 93 0.79 -22.42 -8.08
N GLN A 94 -0.48 -22.23 -7.75
CA GLN A 94 -1.41 -23.30 -7.33
C GLN A 94 -2.47 -23.56 -8.39
N ASP A 95 -3.12 -24.72 -8.29
CA ASP A 95 -4.17 -25.15 -9.23
C ASP A 95 -5.42 -24.25 -9.19
N ASP A 96 -5.67 -23.57 -8.06
CA ASP A 96 -6.78 -22.62 -7.91
C ASP A 96 -6.46 -21.23 -8.50
N GLY A 97 -5.24 -21.04 -9.01
CA GLY A 97 -4.77 -19.83 -9.65
C GLY A 97 -4.00 -18.88 -8.74
N GLY A 98 -3.99 -19.10 -7.42
CA GLY A 98 -3.19 -18.30 -6.50
C GLY A 98 -1.69 -18.58 -6.60
N ILE A 99 -0.88 -17.69 -6.01
CA ILE A 99 0.57 -17.87 -5.91
C ILE A 99 0.96 -17.73 -4.44
N TYR A 100 1.04 -18.86 -3.76
CA TYR A 100 1.23 -18.90 -2.31
C TYR A 100 1.84 -20.24 -1.86
N LEU A 101 2.41 -20.26 -0.66
CA LEU A 101 2.90 -21.48 -0.01
C LEU A 101 1.73 -22.40 0.33
N LYS A 102 1.75 -23.65 -0.14
CA LYS A 102 0.69 -24.62 0.14
C LYS A 102 0.38 -24.71 1.63
N GLY A 103 -0.88 -24.49 2.00
CA GLY A 103 -1.33 -24.43 3.40
C GLY A 103 -1.19 -23.07 4.07
N SER A 104 -0.76 -22.03 3.35
CA SER A 104 -0.67 -20.67 3.86
C SER A 104 -2.05 -20.09 4.18
N ASN A 105 -2.08 -19.30 5.26
CA ASN A 105 -3.22 -18.47 5.63
C ASN A 105 -3.16 -17.07 5.02
N HIS A 106 -2.10 -16.71 4.28
CA HIS A 106 -1.84 -15.37 3.72
C HIS A 106 -1.93 -15.34 2.19
N ARG A 107 -2.81 -16.17 1.62
CA ARG A 107 -2.92 -16.40 0.18
C ARG A 107 -3.16 -15.14 -0.65
N ASN A 108 -3.99 -14.22 -0.15
CA ASN A 108 -4.21 -12.92 -0.81
C ASN A 108 -2.93 -12.11 -0.87
N TYR A 109 -2.27 -11.94 0.27
CA TYR A 109 -1.04 -11.15 0.42
C TYR A 109 0.10 -11.71 -0.45
N GLU A 110 0.35 -13.02 -0.37
CA GLU A 110 1.38 -13.70 -1.16
C GLU A 110 1.10 -13.58 -2.67
N THR A 111 -0.15 -13.75 -3.08
CA THR A 111 -0.53 -13.66 -4.49
C THR A 111 -0.41 -12.22 -5.00
N CYS A 112 -0.86 -11.21 -4.25
CA CYS A 112 -0.72 -9.80 -4.62
C CYS A 112 0.74 -9.41 -4.83
N LEU A 113 1.63 -9.76 -3.91
CA LEU A 113 3.06 -9.46 -4.04
C LEU A 113 3.70 -10.21 -5.22
N SER A 114 3.29 -11.46 -5.45
CA SER A 114 3.75 -12.24 -6.60
C SER A 114 3.32 -11.61 -7.93
N VAL A 115 2.08 -11.11 -8.02
CA VAL A 115 1.60 -10.32 -9.17
C VAL A 115 2.48 -9.10 -9.39
N MET A 116 2.91 -8.40 -8.33
CA MET A 116 3.79 -7.24 -8.47
C MET A 116 5.14 -7.57 -9.10
N ALA A 117 5.77 -8.65 -8.66
CA ALA A 117 7.06 -9.09 -9.19
C ALA A 117 6.93 -9.58 -10.64
N LEU A 118 5.95 -10.45 -10.89
CA LEU A 118 5.76 -11.05 -12.20
C LEU A 118 5.32 -10.02 -13.25
N SER A 119 4.43 -9.09 -12.91
CA SER A 119 4.02 -8.01 -13.82
C SER A 119 5.21 -7.11 -14.19
N ALA A 120 6.07 -6.78 -13.23
CA ALA A 120 7.30 -6.02 -13.49
C ALA A 120 8.30 -6.77 -14.39
N ALA A 121 8.23 -8.11 -14.44
CA ALA A 121 9.07 -8.95 -15.28
C ALA A 121 8.45 -9.32 -16.64
N ASN A 122 7.20 -8.92 -16.91
CA ASN A 122 6.38 -9.48 -18.00
C ASN A 122 6.35 -8.64 -19.29
N ALA A 123 7.42 -7.94 -19.63
CA ALA A 123 7.45 -7.10 -20.84
C ALA A 123 7.26 -7.90 -22.16
N ASP A 124 7.49 -9.21 -22.13
CA ASP A 124 7.37 -10.13 -23.26
C ASP A 124 6.13 -11.05 -23.19
N GLY A 125 5.25 -10.84 -22.20
CA GLY A 125 4.01 -11.62 -22.04
C GLY A 125 4.19 -13.05 -21.55
N ARG A 126 5.40 -13.49 -21.19
CA ARG A 126 5.65 -14.89 -20.76
C ARG A 126 4.88 -15.31 -19.50
N HIS A 127 4.45 -14.36 -18.68
CA HIS A 127 3.71 -14.57 -17.44
C HIS A 127 2.21 -14.29 -17.56
N ASP A 128 1.68 -13.99 -18.75
CA ASP A 128 0.26 -13.63 -18.95
C ASP A 128 -0.71 -14.68 -18.38
N LYS A 129 -0.43 -15.96 -18.62
CA LYS A 129 -1.30 -17.04 -18.17
C LYS A 129 -1.37 -17.14 -16.64
N VAL A 130 -0.23 -17.01 -15.96
CA VAL A 130 -0.18 -17.09 -14.49
C VAL A 130 -0.79 -15.84 -13.86
N LEU A 131 -0.55 -14.66 -14.45
CA LEU A 131 -1.12 -13.39 -14.01
C LEU A 131 -2.65 -13.38 -14.16
N ALA A 132 -3.19 -13.87 -15.28
CA ALA A 132 -4.64 -13.98 -15.47
C ALA A 132 -5.29 -14.98 -14.49
N SER A 133 -4.59 -16.06 -14.12
CA SER A 133 -5.07 -16.97 -13.08
C SER A 133 -5.05 -16.33 -11.69
N ALA A 134 -3.97 -15.61 -11.37
CA ALA A 134 -3.85 -14.86 -10.11
C ALA A 134 -4.93 -13.78 -9.99
N GLU A 135 -5.25 -13.07 -11.07
CA GLU A 135 -6.36 -12.09 -11.09
C GLU A 135 -7.68 -12.73 -10.68
N ARG A 136 -8.06 -13.83 -11.34
CA ARG A 136 -9.32 -14.55 -11.03
C ARG A 136 -9.35 -15.04 -9.59
N PHE A 137 -8.22 -15.54 -9.11
CA PHE A 137 -8.08 -15.99 -7.72
C PHE A 137 -8.27 -14.83 -6.73
N LEU A 138 -7.60 -13.69 -6.95
CA LEU A 138 -7.70 -12.52 -6.10
C LEU A 138 -9.12 -11.95 -6.05
N LYS A 139 -9.77 -11.81 -7.21
CA LYS A 139 -11.16 -11.34 -7.30
C LYS A 139 -12.12 -12.26 -6.52
N LYS A 140 -11.88 -13.58 -6.56
CA LYS A 140 -12.68 -14.57 -5.81
C LYS A 140 -12.49 -14.51 -4.29
N LEU A 141 -11.33 -14.04 -3.80
CA LEU A 141 -11.06 -13.92 -2.36
C LEU A 141 -11.66 -12.65 -1.72
N GLN A 142 -12.22 -11.75 -2.53
CA GLN A 142 -12.79 -10.51 -2.02
C GLN A 142 -14.07 -10.81 -1.22
N TRP A 143 -14.30 -10.05 -0.14
CA TRP A 143 -15.50 -10.24 0.69
C TRP A 143 -16.73 -9.71 -0.05
N ASP A 144 -17.40 -10.56 -0.83
CA ASP A 144 -18.63 -10.23 -1.53
C ASP A 144 -19.68 -11.35 -1.40
N SER A 145 -20.65 -11.40 -2.32
CA SER A 145 -21.72 -12.40 -2.28
C SER A 145 -21.21 -13.84 -2.33
N ASP A 146 -20.07 -14.10 -2.96
CA ASP A 146 -19.47 -15.43 -3.03
C ASP A 146 -18.92 -15.88 -1.67
N GLU A 147 -18.60 -14.91 -0.79
CA GLU A 147 -18.18 -15.08 0.61
C GLU A 147 -19.32 -14.77 1.60
N GLY A 148 -20.57 -14.75 1.12
CA GLY A 148 -21.78 -14.54 1.93
C GLY A 148 -21.93 -13.11 2.47
N GLN A 149 -21.29 -12.12 1.84
CA GLN A 149 -21.39 -10.71 2.20
C GLN A 149 -22.23 -9.95 1.18
N ASP A 150 -23.26 -9.25 1.65
CA ASP A 150 -23.96 -8.26 0.83
C ASP A 150 -23.39 -6.85 1.04
N GLN A 151 -23.82 -5.89 0.21
CA GLN A 151 -23.35 -4.51 0.28
C GLN A 151 -23.59 -3.83 1.63
N SER A 152 -24.56 -4.28 2.44
CA SER A 152 -24.82 -3.72 3.77
C SER A 152 -23.79 -4.17 4.82
N SER A 153 -23.07 -5.27 4.57
CA SER A 153 -22.01 -5.75 5.44
C SER A 153 -20.83 -4.77 5.49
N MET A 154 -20.35 -4.45 6.69
CA MET A 154 -19.13 -3.64 6.86
C MET A 154 -17.88 -4.30 6.26
N SER A 155 -17.90 -5.62 6.02
CA SER A 155 -16.80 -6.34 5.37
C SER A 155 -16.85 -6.27 3.84
N TYR A 156 -17.97 -5.83 3.25
CA TYR A 156 -18.17 -5.90 1.80
C TYR A 156 -17.08 -5.19 1.00
N GLY A 157 -16.54 -5.90 0.02
CA GLY A 157 -15.53 -5.48 -0.93
C GLY A 157 -14.10 -5.44 -0.42
N GLY A 158 -13.88 -5.67 0.87
CA GLY A 158 -12.54 -5.71 1.44
C GLY A 158 -11.79 -7.00 1.07
N ALA A 159 -10.47 -6.99 1.27
CA ALA A 159 -9.64 -8.18 1.25
C ALA A 159 -8.87 -8.32 2.57
N GLY A 160 -8.63 -9.57 2.93
CA GLY A 160 -7.83 -9.98 4.09
C GLY A 160 -6.85 -11.07 3.67
N TYR A 161 -6.19 -11.72 4.62
CA TYR A 161 -5.17 -12.73 4.32
C TYR A 161 -5.69 -13.98 3.57
N GLY A 162 -7.00 -14.25 3.60
CA GLY A 162 -7.63 -15.37 2.88
C GLY A 162 -7.91 -16.61 3.73
N SER A 163 -7.87 -16.49 5.07
CA SER A 163 -8.20 -17.55 6.04
C SER A 163 -9.48 -17.26 6.86
N HIS A 164 -10.49 -16.61 6.26
CA HIS A 164 -11.82 -16.33 6.86
C HIS A 164 -11.81 -15.53 8.18
N SER A 165 -10.81 -14.66 8.41
CA SER A 165 -10.85 -13.74 9.55
C SER A 165 -11.77 -12.54 9.25
N ARG A 166 -11.20 -11.48 8.66
CA ARG A 166 -11.88 -10.25 8.26
C ARG A 166 -11.02 -9.52 7.22
N PRO A 167 -11.60 -8.65 6.41
CA PRO A 167 -10.82 -7.75 5.58
C PRO A 167 -10.17 -6.64 6.42
N ASP A 168 -9.11 -6.07 5.86
CA ASP A 168 -8.38 -4.95 6.43
C ASP A 168 -7.80 -4.06 5.33
N LEU A 169 -7.46 -2.82 5.69
CA LEU A 169 -7.05 -1.80 4.72
C LEU A 169 -5.68 -2.10 4.10
N SER A 170 -4.82 -2.86 4.79
CA SER A 170 -3.50 -3.27 4.27
C SER A 170 -3.63 -4.33 3.18
N ASN A 171 -4.33 -5.42 3.46
CA ASN A 171 -4.59 -6.45 2.45
C ASN A 171 -5.45 -5.94 1.29
N THR A 172 -6.38 -5.03 1.55
CA THR A 172 -7.17 -4.38 0.50
C THR A 172 -6.33 -3.45 -0.37
N SER A 173 -5.35 -2.73 0.19
CA SER A 173 -4.46 -1.89 -0.63
C SER A 173 -3.56 -2.74 -1.53
N PHE A 174 -3.03 -3.87 -1.06
CA PHE A 174 -2.31 -4.81 -1.91
C PHE A 174 -3.18 -5.38 -3.03
N LEU A 175 -4.44 -5.71 -2.75
CA LEU A 175 -5.40 -6.14 -3.78
C LEU A 175 -5.59 -5.06 -4.84
N VAL A 176 -5.86 -3.82 -4.43
CA VAL A 176 -6.06 -2.69 -5.35
C VAL A 176 -4.84 -2.47 -6.24
N ASP A 177 -3.62 -2.52 -5.68
CA ASP A 177 -2.38 -2.35 -6.43
C ASP A 177 -2.15 -3.51 -7.42
N ALA A 178 -2.42 -4.75 -7.00
CA ALA A 178 -2.32 -5.91 -7.87
C ALA A 178 -3.31 -5.82 -9.05
N LEU A 179 -4.58 -5.49 -8.77
CA LEU A 179 -5.61 -5.33 -9.80
C LEU A 179 -5.25 -4.22 -10.80
N LYS A 180 -4.76 -3.07 -10.33
CA LYS A 180 -4.29 -1.98 -11.21
C LYS A 180 -3.15 -2.43 -12.12
N GLN A 181 -2.18 -3.19 -11.59
CA GLN A 181 -1.06 -3.72 -12.38
C GLN A 181 -1.51 -4.76 -13.41
N LEU A 182 -2.60 -5.47 -13.12
CA LEU A 182 -3.26 -6.39 -14.06
C LEU A 182 -4.18 -5.68 -15.06
N GLY A 183 -4.31 -4.36 -14.99
CA GLY A 183 -5.07 -3.54 -15.94
C GLY A 183 -6.50 -3.22 -15.53
N ALA A 184 -6.91 -3.51 -14.29
CA ALA A 184 -8.22 -3.12 -13.79
C ALA A 184 -8.37 -1.60 -13.75
N GLY A 185 -9.37 -1.08 -14.47
CA GLY A 185 -9.73 0.33 -14.50
C GLY A 185 -10.61 0.76 -13.32
N PRO A 186 -11.00 2.05 -13.27
CA PRO A 186 -11.89 2.55 -12.23
C PRO A 186 -13.25 1.84 -12.24
N GLU A 187 -13.77 1.43 -13.40
CA GLU A 187 -15.06 0.76 -13.53
C GLU A 187 -14.99 -0.77 -13.34
N ASP A 188 -13.81 -1.34 -13.03
CA ASP A 188 -13.71 -2.77 -12.74
C ASP A 188 -14.52 -3.10 -11.48
N GLU A 189 -15.33 -4.15 -11.55
CA GLU A 189 -16.25 -4.51 -10.47
C GLU A 189 -15.51 -4.76 -9.14
N ALA A 190 -14.36 -5.43 -9.17
CA ALA A 190 -13.58 -5.69 -7.96
C ALA A 190 -12.94 -4.40 -7.41
N MET A 191 -12.59 -3.46 -8.28
CA MET A 191 -12.12 -2.12 -7.87
C MET A 191 -13.25 -1.34 -7.17
N GLN A 192 -14.45 -1.34 -7.74
CA GLN A 192 -15.62 -0.69 -7.15
C GLN A 192 -15.98 -1.27 -5.78
N LYS A 193 -15.96 -2.61 -5.66
CA LYS A 193 -16.11 -3.30 -4.37
C LYS A 193 -15.04 -2.85 -3.37
N ALA A 194 -13.76 -2.83 -3.76
CA ALA A 194 -12.67 -2.39 -2.88
C ALA A 194 -12.86 -0.94 -2.41
N LEU A 195 -13.33 -0.04 -3.29
CA LEU A 195 -13.60 1.36 -2.93
C LEU A 195 -14.72 1.49 -1.88
N VAL A 196 -15.74 0.63 -1.91
CA VAL A 196 -16.76 0.59 -0.85
C VAL A 196 -16.11 0.31 0.51
N PHE A 197 -15.24 -0.70 0.59
CA PHE A 197 -14.54 -1.03 1.84
C PHE A 197 -13.59 0.09 2.29
N VAL A 198 -12.81 0.65 1.36
CA VAL A 198 -11.86 1.75 1.64
C VAL A 198 -12.61 2.98 2.14
N SER A 199 -13.72 3.36 1.49
CA SER A 199 -14.56 4.48 1.94
C SER A 199 -15.06 4.27 3.37
N ARG A 200 -15.46 3.03 3.71
CA ARG A 200 -15.89 2.69 5.07
C ARG A 200 -14.78 2.67 6.10
N CYS A 201 -13.52 2.59 5.70
CA CYS A 201 -12.36 2.70 6.59
C CYS A 201 -11.86 4.14 6.75
N GLN A 202 -12.49 5.11 6.09
CA GLN A 202 -12.16 6.52 6.22
C GLN A 202 -12.91 7.13 7.41
N ASN A 203 -12.22 7.94 8.21
CA ASN A 203 -12.82 8.86 9.18
C ASN A 203 -13.41 10.06 8.43
N LEU A 204 -14.44 9.83 7.63
CA LEU A 204 -15.14 10.86 6.89
C LEU A 204 -16.60 10.47 6.70
N GLU A 205 -17.51 11.28 7.24
CA GLU A 205 -18.94 11.10 7.04
C GLU A 205 -19.33 11.47 5.60
N THR A 206 -19.87 10.50 4.86
CA THR A 206 -20.38 10.68 3.49
C THR A 206 -21.56 9.73 3.24
N GLU A 207 -22.29 9.93 2.15
CA GLU A 207 -23.33 8.98 1.71
C GLU A 207 -22.80 7.57 1.40
N HIS A 208 -21.49 7.43 1.17
CA HIS A 208 -20.82 6.16 0.86
C HIS A 208 -20.23 5.46 2.09
N ASN A 209 -20.19 6.15 3.25
CA ASN A 209 -19.62 5.64 4.49
C ASN A 209 -20.66 5.62 5.62
N PRO A 210 -21.49 4.55 5.70
CA PRO A 210 -22.47 4.37 6.77
C PRO A 210 -21.85 3.83 8.07
N SER A 211 -20.52 3.79 8.19
CA SER A 211 -19.84 3.29 9.39
C SER A 211 -20.20 4.13 10.62
N PRO A 212 -20.44 3.51 11.78
CA PRO A 212 -20.64 4.25 13.03
C PRO A 212 -19.42 5.08 13.45
N HIS A 213 -18.24 4.80 12.89
CA HIS A 213 -17.01 5.53 13.18
C HIS A 213 -16.77 6.76 12.32
N ALA A 214 -17.45 6.87 11.16
CA ALA A 214 -17.16 7.87 10.13
C ALA A 214 -17.13 9.31 10.66
N ALA A 215 -18.15 9.68 11.46
CA ALA A 215 -18.32 11.01 12.02
C ALA A 215 -17.62 11.23 13.38
N GLN A 216 -17.10 10.17 14.02
CA GLN A 216 -16.57 10.27 15.38
C GLN A 216 -15.26 11.06 15.45
N VAL A 217 -14.39 10.87 14.45
CA VAL A 217 -13.15 11.66 14.29
C VAL A 217 -13.28 12.64 13.13
N ASN A 218 -13.82 12.19 11.99
CA ASN A 218 -14.15 13.02 10.83
C ASN A 218 -12.99 13.89 10.29
N ASP A 219 -11.76 13.38 10.34
CA ASP A 219 -10.53 14.11 9.92
C ASP A 219 -10.06 13.77 8.49
N GLY A 220 -10.80 12.92 7.78
CA GLY A 220 -10.47 12.44 6.44
C GLY A 220 -9.38 11.36 6.38
N GLY A 221 -8.77 11.01 7.51
CA GLY A 221 -7.79 9.94 7.61
C GLY A 221 -8.41 8.54 7.60
N PHE A 222 -7.60 7.51 7.76
CA PHE A 222 -8.05 6.12 7.69
C PHE A 222 -7.69 5.33 8.95
N TYR A 223 -8.52 4.35 9.28
CA TYR A 223 -8.27 3.34 10.30
C TYR A 223 -8.14 1.93 9.67
N TYR A 224 -7.74 0.94 10.47
CA TYR A 224 -7.24 -0.33 9.94
C TYR A 224 -8.33 -1.19 9.30
N THR A 225 -9.50 -1.24 9.93
CA THR A 225 -10.66 -1.96 9.40
C THR A 225 -11.94 -1.39 9.98
N VAL A 226 -13.04 -1.45 9.24
CA VAL A 226 -14.40 -1.24 9.74
C VAL A 226 -15.09 -2.57 10.11
N ALA A 227 -14.52 -3.70 9.68
CA ALA A 227 -15.09 -5.01 9.94
C ALA A 227 -14.96 -5.40 11.42
N ALA A 228 -15.84 -6.29 11.88
CA ALA A 228 -15.83 -6.84 13.24
C ALA A 228 -15.81 -5.78 14.36
N GLY A 229 -16.52 -4.66 14.17
CA GLY A 229 -16.59 -3.58 15.16
C GLY A 229 -15.47 -2.53 15.05
N GLY A 230 -14.59 -2.68 14.07
CA GLY A 230 -13.57 -1.69 13.73
C GLY A 230 -12.30 -1.80 14.58
N SER A 231 -11.19 -1.27 14.06
CA SER A 231 -9.91 -1.24 14.78
C SER A 231 -8.98 -0.16 14.20
N SER A 232 -8.17 0.45 15.07
CA SER A 232 -7.06 1.32 14.68
C SER A 232 -5.82 1.00 15.51
N GLN A 233 -4.65 0.98 14.87
CA GLN A 233 -3.37 0.82 15.57
C GLN A 233 -2.92 2.10 16.29
N ALA A 234 -3.55 3.25 15.99
CA ALA A 234 -3.37 4.49 16.76
C ALA A 234 -4.28 4.55 18.01
N GLY A 235 -5.08 3.51 18.26
CA GLY A 235 -6.02 3.45 19.37
C GLY A 235 -7.26 4.31 19.15
N GLU A 236 -7.93 4.63 20.25
CA GLU A 236 -9.22 5.32 20.26
C GLU A 236 -9.09 6.73 20.87
N THR A 237 -10.06 7.59 20.55
CA THR A 237 -10.31 8.83 21.29
C THR A 237 -11.07 8.50 22.57
N ASP A 238 -11.11 9.45 23.52
CA ASP A 238 -11.87 9.26 24.77
C ASP A 238 -13.37 9.05 24.53
N ALA A 239 -13.88 9.47 23.37
CA ALA A 239 -15.27 9.28 22.94
C ALA A 239 -15.50 7.97 22.16
N GLY A 240 -14.48 7.09 22.05
CA GLY A 240 -14.57 5.80 21.35
C GLY A 240 -14.35 5.88 19.82
N GLY A 241 -14.00 7.05 19.29
CA GLY A 241 -13.63 7.22 17.87
C GLY A 241 -12.31 6.55 17.52
N LEU A 242 -12.26 5.78 16.43
CA LEU A 242 -11.03 5.14 15.96
C LEU A 242 -10.07 6.19 15.36
N ARG A 243 -8.86 6.32 15.90
CA ARG A 243 -7.91 7.34 15.45
C ARG A 243 -7.36 7.03 14.06
N SER A 244 -7.21 8.06 13.24
CA SER A 244 -6.55 7.96 11.94
C SER A 244 -5.04 7.70 12.09
N TYR A 245 -4.48 6.90 11.18
CA TYR A 245 -3.04 6.67 11.10
C TYR A 245 -2.59 6.35 9.68
N GLY A 246 -1.33 6.70 9.35
CA GLY A 246 -0.83 6.65 7.97
C GLY A 246 -0.07 5.38 7.59
N SER A 247 0.35 4.55 8.55
CA SER A 247 1.07 3.30 8.24
C SER A 247 0.09 2.15 8.17
N MET A 248 -0.07 1.50 7.02
CA MET A 248 -0.87 0.25 6.94
C MET A 248 -0.03 -1.00 7.27
N THR A 249 1.08 -0.78 7.98
CA THR A 249 2.06 -1.75 8.47
C THR A 249 2.41 -1.43 9.91
#